data_AF-A0AA51RS41-F1
#
_entry.id   AF-A0AA51RS41-F1
#
_cell.length_a   1.000
_cell.length_b   1.000
_cell.length_c   1.000
_cell.angle_alpha   90.00
_cell.angle_beta   90.00
_cell.angle_gamma   90.00
#
_symmetry.space_group_name_H-M   'P 1'
#
loop_
_entity.id
_entity.type
_entity.pdbx_description
1 polymer ?
#
loop_
_entity_poly.entity_id
_entity_poly.type
_entity_poly.pdbx_seq_one_letter_code
_entity_poly.pdbx_strand_id
1 'polypeptide(L)'
;MWTPNKISSKKAELDFSSSGQDASKVTQIFFDKHLFCNAVELLEIEDASIQFLVCEHCGYAGCSPGNWLSLRYCGEFIFLIPSFVDMEEGEWELSEYGAPYYVKKEGGIYLSSEQYAELLELIPSLPKKVKLPQLTNHEVALLAQWEAPYRVLGEFPEDIAFKSSLYLATESELGEQIIDRALRLLLKLCGSKEPAQIGFCKEKNNAIFLDTRECLQWNPICEQNGDSYISFEPDVGFKT
;
A
#
# COMPACT_ATOMS: atom_id res chain seq x y z
N MET A 1 1.59 -6.60 -2.25
CA MET A 1 1.40 -5.44 -3.12
C MET A 1 0.83 -5.96 -4.41
N TRP A 2 0.32 -5.09 -5.25
CA TRP A 2 -0.11 -5.49 -6.59
C TRP A 2 0.06 -4.36 -7.59
N THR A 3 0.02 -4.72 -8.87
CA THR A 3 0.02 -3.77 -9.97
C THR A 3 -1.22 -4.04 -10.84
N PRO A 4 -1.97 -3.00 -11.24
CA PRO A 4 -3.13 -3.20 -12.09
C PRO A 4 -2.72 -3.66 -13.48
N ASN A 5 -3.43 -4.64 -14.03
CA ASN A 5 -3.21 -5.07 -15.43
C ASN A 5 -3.84 -4.08 -16.41
N LYS A 6 -4.87 -3.35 -15.97
CA LYS A 6 -5.60 -2.38 -16.77
C LYS A 6 -5.96 -1.14 -15.95
N ILE A 7 -5.66 0.03 -16.51
CA ILE A 7 -6.19 1.31 -16.05
C ILE A 7 -7.25 1.76 -17.05
N SER A 8 -8.44 2.15 -16.57
CA SER A 8 -9.53 2.59 -17.45
C SER A 8 -10.38 3.67 -16.82
N SER A 9 -11.14 4.38 -17.66
CA SER A 9 -12.05 5.44 -17.21
C SER A 9 -13.47 5.22 -17.70
N LYS A 10 -14.43 5.76 -16.94
CA LYS A 10 -15.86 5.76 -17.29
C LYS A 10 -16.49 7.09 -16.86
N LYS A 11 -17.35 7.65 -17.70
CA LYS A 11 -18.18 8.80 -17.30
C LYS A 11 -19.32 8.34 -16.39
N ALA A 12 -19.55 9.10 -15.32
CA ALA A 12 -20.61 8.87 -14.35
C ALA A 12 -21.24 10.22 -13.95
N GLU A 13 -22.29 10.14 -13.13
CA GLU A 13 -22.93 11.29 -12.50
C GLU A 13 -23.05 10.99 -11.01
N LEU A 14 -22.63 11.93 -10.17
CA LEU A 14 -22.82 11.88 -8.72
C LEU A 14 -23.95 12.84 -8.35
N ASP A 15 -24.91 12.34 -7.56
CA ASP A 15 -26.06 13.12 -7.11
C ASP A 15 -25.79 13.70 -5.71
N PHE A 16 -25.59 15.01 -5.68
CA PHE A 16 -25.32 15.75 -4.44
C PHE A 16 -26.54 16.44 -3.84
N SER A 17 -27.75 16.08 -4.28
CA SER A 17 -29.01 16.69 -3.82
C SER A 17 -29.20 16.62 -2.30
N SER A 18 -28.63 15.60 -1.64
CA SER A 18 -28.63 15.47 -0.18
C SER A 18 -27.93 16.63 0.56
N SER A 19 -27.01 17.33 -0.12
CA SER A 19 -26.31 18.53 0.37
C SER A 19 -26.87 19.83 -0.22
N GLY A 20 -27.96 19.76 -0.99
CA GLY A 20 -28.55 20.90 -1.69
C GLY A 20 -27.78 21.35 -2.94
N GLN A 21 -26.85 20.54 -3.42
CA GLN A 21 -26.08 20.77 -4.64
C GLN A 21 -26.70 20.01 -5.82
N ASP A 22 -26.43 20.47 -7.04
CA ASP A 22 -26.83 19.78 -8.26
C ASP A 22 -25.97 18.53 -8.51
N ALA A 23 -26.49 17.60 -9.33
CA ALA A 23 -25.72 16.46 -9.78
C ALA A 23 -24.52 16.89 -10.63
N SER A 24 -23.39 16.22 -10.46
CA SER A 24 -22.14 16.52 -11.17
C SER A 24 -21.72 15.39 -12.09
N LYS A 25 -21.38 15.72 -13.33
CA LYS A 25 -20.80 14.77 -14.28
C LYS A 25 -19.32 14.60 -13.97
N VAL A 26 -18.94 13.37 -13.71
CA VAL A 26 -17.58 13.04 -13.28
C VAL A 26 -16.96 11.93 -14.12
N THR A 27 -15.66 11.79 -14.02
CA THR A 27 -14.86 10.70 -14.56
C THR A 27 -14.45 9.80 -13.41
N GLN A 28 -14.81 8.53 -13.51
CA GLN A 28 -14.36 7.46 -12.62
C GLN A 28 -13.15 6.76 -13.23
N ILE A 29 -12.15 6.47 -12.41
CA ILE A 29 -10.96 5.70 -12.78
C ILE A 29 -11.00 4.35 -12.09
N PHE A 30 -10.69 3.30 -12.86
CA PHE A 30 -10.68 1.93 -12.39
C PHE A 30 -9.31 1.31 -12.59
N PHE A 31 -8.85 0.59 -11.56
CA PHE A 31 -7.72 -0.34 -11.61
C PHE A 31 -8.26 -1.75 -11.65
N ASP A 32 -8.15 -2.40 -12.81
CA ASP A 32 -8.82 -3.64 -13.15
C ASP A 32 -10.35 -3.55 -12.92
N LYS A 33 -10.83 -4.09 -11.80
CA LYS A 33 -12.25 -4.10 -11.38
C LYS A 33 -12.54 -3.15 -10.21
N HIS A 34 -11.51 -2.54 -9.63
CA HIS A 34 -11.62 -1.70 -8.45
C HIS A 34 -11.82 -0.24 -8.85
N LEU A 35 -12.83 0.41 -8.28
CA LEU A 35 -12.98 1.86 -8.40
C LEU A 35 -11.84 2.51 -7.62
N PHE A 36 -10.88 3.05 -8.36
CA PHE A 36 -9.70 3.71 -7.82
C PHE A 36 -10.02 5.14 -7.44
N CYS A 37 -10.63 5.91 -8.36
CA CYS A 37 -11.06 7.28 -8.13
C CYS A 37 -12.51 7.47 -8.61
N ASN A 38 -13.40 8.00 -7.76
CA ASN A 38 -14.82 8.14 -8.10
C ASN A 38 -15.18 9.46 -8.79
N ALA A 39 -14.34 10.49 -8.68
CA ALA A 39 -14.55 11.77 -9.33
C ALA A 39 -13.22 12.52 -9.54
N VAL A 40 -12.60 12.35 -10.72
CA VAL A 40 -11.36 13.05 -11.09
C VAL A 40 -11.48 14.56 -10.97
N GLU A 41 -12.64 15.11 -11.37
CA GLU A 41 -12.92 16.54 -11.40
C GLU A 41 -13.02 17.17 -10.00
N LEU A 42 -13.21 16.36 -8.96
CA LEU A 42 -13.37 16.78 -7.56
C LEU A 42 -12.16 16.41 -6.69
N LEU A 43 -11.10 15.88 -7.30
CA LEU A 43 -9.92 15.42 -6.58
C LEU A 43 -9.12 16.61 -6.05
N GLU A 44 -9.03 16.72 -4.73
CA GLU A 44 -8.19 17.71 -4.05
C GLU A 44 -6.79 17.12 -3.82
N ILE A 45 -5.77 17.86 -4.25
CA ILE A 45 -4.36 17.44 -4.20
C ILE A 45 -3.58 18.59 -3.57
N GLU A 46 -3.50 18.59 -2.25
CA GLU A 46 -2.74 19.59 -1.50
C GLU A 46 -1.39 19.01 -1.04
N ASP A 47 -1.38 17.74 -0.63
CA ASP A 47 -0.22 17.07 -0.06
C ASP A 47 0.06 15.71 -0.72
N ALA A 48 1.00 14.95 -0.13
CA ALA A 48 1.38 13.63 -0.61
C ALA A 48 0.32 12.54 -0.32
N SER A 49 -0.67 12.85 0.51
CA SER A 49 -1.84 12.01 0.81
C SER A 49 -3.08 12.56 0.09
N ILE A 50 -3.79 11.68 -0.61
CA ILE A 50 -4.91 12.05 -1.47
C ILE A 50 -6.09 11.14 -1.14
N GLN A 51 -7.27 11.73 -0.94
CA GLN A 51 -8.51 10.97 -0.82
C GLN A 51 -9.06 10.67 -2.21
N PHE A 52 -8.86 9.44 -2.69
CA PHE A 52 -9.23 9.10 -4.07
C PHE A 52 -10.73 8.84 -4.26
N LEU A 53 -11.43 8.46 -3.19
CA LEU A 53 -12.89 8.28 -3.20
C LEU A 53 -13.52 9.36 -2.32
N VAL A 54 -14.00 10.43 -2.95
CA VAL A 54 -14.66 11.54 -2.25
C VAL A 54 -16.08 11.17 -1.83
N CYS A 55 -16.67 11.95 -0.93
CA CYS A 55 -18.02 11.70 -0.43
C CYS A 55 -19.07 11.73 -1.56
N GLU A 56 -19.84 10.66 -1.70
CA GLU A 56 -20.89 10.57 -2.73
C GLU A 56 -22.08 11.51 -2.47
N HIS A 57 -22.21 12.06 -1.26
CA HIS A 57 -23.31 12.96 -0.89
C HIS A 57 -23.04 14.44 -1.16
N CYS A 58 -21.79 14.88 -1.04
CA CYS A 58 -21.44 16.30 -1.14
C CYS A 58 -20.24 16.59 -2.07
N GLY A 59 -19.50 15.56 -2.50
CA GLY A 59 -18.36 15.70 -3.40
C GLY A 59 -17.07 16.24 -2.77
N TYR A 60 -17.09 16.61 -1.48
CA TYR A 60 -15.92 17.17 -0.78
C TYR A 60 -14.98 16.08 -0.25
N ALA A 61 -13.68 16.32 -0.36
CA ALA A 61 -12.66 15.54 0.33
C ALA A 61 -12.74 15.79 1.86
N GLY A 62 -12.38 14.78 2.66
CA GLY A 62 -12.45 14.82 4.12
C GLY A 62 -13.87 14.81 4.72
N CYS A 63 -14.92 14.78 3.89
CA CYS A 63 -16.29 14.67 4.41
C CYS A 63 -16.64 13.25 4.86
N SER A 64 -16.09 12.24 4.17
CA SER A 64 -16.23 10.83 4.55
C SER A 64 -14.89 10.31 5.05
N PRO A 65 -14.85 9.47 6.09
CA PRO A 65 -13.61 8.90 6.57
C PRO A 65 -13.06 7.87 5.58
N GLY A 66 -11.76 7.74 5.56
CA GLY A 66 -10.98 6.77 4.81
C GLY A 66 -10.80 7.11 3.33
N ASN A 67 -10.39 6.12 2.55
CA ASN A 67 -10.05 6.23 1.13
C ASN A 67 -8.83 7.10 0.81
N TRP A 68 -7.96 7.30 1.79
CA TRP A 68 -6.71 8.03 1.65
C TRP A 68 -5.57 7.11 1.23
N LEU A 69 -4.76 7.57 0.29
CA LEU A 69 -3.52 6.93 -0.12
C LEU A 69 -2.43 7.96 -0.24
N SER A 70 -1.23 7.56 0.16
CA SER A 70 -0.01 8.33 0.02
C SER A 70 0.73 7.92 -1.25
N LEU A 71 1.13 8.91 -2.07
CA LEU A 71 1.94 8.66 -3.27
C LEU A 71 3.42 8.78 -2.92
N ARG A 72 4.20 7.77 -3.29
CA ARG A 72 5.65 7.73 -3.12
C ARG A 72 6.34 7.32 -4.41
N TYR A 73 7.61 7.69 -4.58
CA TYR A 73 8.45 7.07 -5.61
C TYR A 73 9.57 6.23 -4.98
N CYS A 74 9.98 5.16 -5.66
CA CYS A 74 11.22 4.44 -5.35
C CYS A 74 11.79 3.85 -6.64
N GLY A 75 13.00 4.28 -7.03
CA GLY A 75 13.57 3.94 -8.34
C GLY A 75 12.68 4.44 -9.48
N GLU A 76 12.26 3.53 -10.36
CA GLU A 76 11.37 3.80 -11.51
C GLU A 76 9.89 3.54 -11.22
N PHE A 77 9.53 3.25 -9.97
CA PHE A 77 8.16 2.90 -9.61
C PHE A 77 7.50 3.98 -8.77
N ILE A 78 6.20 4.13 -8.97
CA ILE A 78 5.33 4.93 -8.11
C ILE A 78 4.50 3.99 -7.26
N PHE A 79 4.44 4.29 -5.96
CA PHE A 79 3.70 3.51 -4.97
C PHE A 79 2.50 4.32 -4.49
N LEU A 80 1.37 3.64 -4.35
CA LEU A 80 0.19 4.14 -3.66
C LEU A 80 -0.04 3.24 -2.44
N ILE A 81 0.34 3.75 -1.28
CA ILE A 81 0.31 3.03 0.00
C ILE A 81 -0.72 3.66 0.93
N PRO A 82 -1.18 2.94 1.98
CA PRO A 82 -1.91 3.60 3.06
C PRO A 82 -1.21 4.87 3.53
N SER A 83 -1.98 5.88 3.91
CA SER A 83 -1.46 7.15 4.43
C SER A 83 -0.93 6.99 5.87
N PHE A 84 0.08 6.13 6.05
CA PHE A 84 0.58 5.75 7.37
C PHE A 84 0.96 6.94 8.23
N VAL A 85 1.65 7.94 7.65
CA VAL A 85 2.07 9.15 8.38
C VAL A 85 0.87 9.85 9.02
N ASP A 86 -0.24 10.01 8.28
CA ASP A 86 -1.44 10.64 8.78
C ASP A 86 -2.17 9.71 9.77
N MET A 87 -2.23 8.41 9.48
CA MET A 87 -2.90 7.42 10.33
C MET A 87 -2.21 7.19 11.69
N GLU A 88 -0.91 7.46 11.82
CA GLU A 88 -0.14 7.32 13.06
C GLU A 88 -0.32 8.48 14.04
N GLU A 89 -0.95 9.60 13.64
CA GLU A 89 -1.09 10.78 14.49
C GLU A 89 -2.04 10.55 15.68
N GLY A 90 -2.96 9.60 15.58
CA GLY A 90 -3.88 9.24 16.66
C GLY A 90 -5.00 8.27 16.26
N GLU A 91 -5.81 7.87 17.25
CA GLU A 91 -6.91 6.90 17.05
C GLU A 91 -8.00 7.45 16.11
N TRP A 92 -8.25 8.76 16.13
CA TRP A 92 -9.22 9.39 15.24
C TRP A 92 -8.69 9.38 13.81
N GLU A 93 -7.43 9.75 13.65
CA GLU A 93 -6.70 9.84 12.38
C GLU A 93 -6.56 8.47 11.71
N LEU A 94 -6.39 7.39 12.48
CA LEU A 94 -6.43 6.01 11.97
C LEU A 94 -7.74 5.70 11.22
N SER A 95 -8.87 6.21 11.74
CA SER A 95 -10.18 6.02 11.12
C SER A 95 -10.43 6.98 9.97
N GLU A 96 -9.98 8.24 10.11
CA GLU A 96 -10.17 9.31 9.13
C GLU A 96 -9.30 9.10 7.88
N TYR A 97 -8.04 8.71 8.05
CA TYR A 97 -7.08 8.53 6.95
C TYR A 97 -6.92 7.08 6.49
N GLY A 98 -7.85 6.19 6.89
CA GLY A 98 -7.78 4.78 6.55
C GLY A 98 -7.76 4.51 5.04
N ALA A 99 -7.02 3.48 4.62
CA ALA A 99 -6.94 3.12 3.20
C ALA A 99 -8.30 2.68 2.59
N PRO A 100 -8.49 2.81 1.26
CA PRO A 100 -9.63 2.22 0.56
C PRO A 100 -9.73 0.70 0.78
N TYR A 101 -10.96 0.16 0.71
CA TYR A 101 -11.20 -1.27 0.95
C TYR A 101 -10.38 -2.19 0.04
N TYR A 102 -10.17 -1.83 -1.23
CA TYR A 102 -9.37 -2.65 -2.14
C TYR A 102 -7.89 -2.70 -1.74
N VAL A 103 -7.33 -1.65 -1.14
CA VAL A 103 -5.96 -1.66 -0.60
C VAL A 103 -5.88 -2.45 0.70
N LYS A 104 -6.93 -2.41 1.54
CA LYS A 104 -7.02 -3.28 2.72
C LYS A 104 -7.00 -4.77 2.34
N LYS A 105 -7.55 -5.11 1.17
CA LYS A 105 -7.69 -6.49 0.70
C LYS A 105 -6.50 -6.99 -0.12
N GLU A 106 -6.05 -6.21 -1.10
CA GLU A 106 -5.06 -6.63 -2.09
C GLU A 106 -3.64 -6.09 -1.78
N GLY A 107 -3.53 -5.17 -0.80
CA GLY A 107 -2.29 -4.48 -0.44
C GLY A 107 -2.08 -3.17 -1.18
N GLY A 108 -0.92 -2.55 -0.95
CA GLY A 108 -0.45 -1.35 -1.63
C GLY A 108 -0.27 -1.59 -3.13
N ILE A 109 -0.38 -0.51 -3.89
CA ILE A 109 -0.25 -0.54 -5.36
C ILE A 109 1.13 -0.04 -5.74
N TYR A 110 1.74 -0.66 -6.74
CA TYR A 110 2.89 -0.09 -7.43
C TYR A 110 2.66 -0.03 -8.94
N LEU A 111 3.10 1.06 -9.54
CA LEU A 111 2.97 1.38 -10.96
C LEU A 111 4.36 1.56 -11.56
N SER A 112 4.58 1.02 -12.76
CA SER A 112 5.73 1.39 -13.58
C SER A 112 5.62 2.85 -14.02
N SER A 113 6.73 3.40 -14.53
CA SER A 113 6.73 4.74 -15.13
C SER A 113 5.68 4.89 -16.25
N GLU A 114 5.47 3.84 -17.06
CA GLU A 114 4.47 3.82 -18.14
C GLU A 114 3.05 3.84 -17.59
N GLN A 115 2.74 2.96 -16.62
CA GLN A 115 1.41 2.92 -16.01
C GLN A 115 1.09 4.24 -15.27
N TYR A 116 2.09 4.86 -14.63
CA TYR A 116 1.88 6.15 -14.00
C TYR A 116 1.68 7.28 -15.03
N ALA A 117 2.34 7.21 -16.18
CA ALA A 117 2.08 8.14 -17.28
C ALA A 117 0.65 8.00 -17.81
N GLU A 118 0.16 6.78 -18.02
CA GLU A 118 -1.25 6.52 -18.37
C GLU A 118 -2.22 7.10 -17.32
N LEU A 119 -1.90 6.94 -16.04
CA LEU A 119 -2.70 7.52 -14.96
C LEU A 119 -2.69 9.06 -15.00
N LEU A 120 -1.55 9.68 -15.29
CA LEU A 120 -1.43 11.14 -15.43
C LEU A 120 -2.22 11.68 -16.63
N GLU A 121 -2.37 10.92 -17.71
CA GLU A 121 -3.24 11.30 -18.82
C GLU A 121 -4.72 11.35 -18.41
N LEU A 122 -5.12 10.45 -17.51
CA LEU A 122 -6.49 10.37 -16.98
C LEU A 122 -6.74 11.34 -15.83
N ILE A 123 -5.73 11.63 -15.02
CA ILE A 123 -5.77 12.53 -13.86
C ILE A 123 -4.60 13.53 -13.95
N PRO A 124 -4.69 14.56 -14.82
CA PRO A 124 -3.58 15.49 -15.05
C PRO A 124 -3.16 16.32 -13.83
N SER A 125 -4.01 16.40 -12.81
CA SER A 125 -3.74 17.10 -11.55
C SER A 125 -2.77 16.35 -10.64
N LEU A 126 -2.57 15.03 -10.83
CA LEU A 126 -1.64 14.26 -10.00
C LEU A 126 -0.20 14.80 -10.10
N PRO A 127 0.55 14.76 -8.98
CA PRO A 127 1.94 15.21 -8.96
C PRO A 127 2.82 14.34 -9.87
N LYS A 128 3.65 14.98 -10.69
CA LYS A 128 4.68 14.26 -11.46
C LYS A 128 5.70 13.62 -10.50
N LYS A 129 6.35 12.52 -10.92
CA LYS A 129 7.37 11.79 -10.14
C LYS A 129 8.38 12.69 -9.41
N VAL A 130 8.89 13.73 -10.06
CA VAL A 130 9.87 14.68 -9.49
C VAL A 130 9.37 15.46 -8.26
N LYS A 131 8.05 15.54 -8.06
CA LYS A 131 7.41 16.19 -6.91
C LYS A 131 6.96 15.20 -5.84
N LEU A 132 7.00 13.89 -6.12
CA LEU A 132 6.61 12.88 -5.15
C LEU A 132 7.69 12.76 -4.07
N PRO A 133 7.32 12.57 -2.80
CA PRO A 133 8.28 12.16 -1.79
C PRO A 133 8.79 10.74 -2.07
N GLN A 134 10.03 10.47 -1.66
CA GLN A 134 10.59 9.12 -1.78
C GLN A 134 9.97 8.21 -0.73
N LEU A 135 9.72 6.95 -1.09
CA LEU A 135 9.30 5.91 -0.14
C LEU A 135 10.40 5.73 0.92
N THR A 136 10.02 5.68 2.20
CA THR A 136 10.96 5.51 3.31
C THR A 136 11.04 4.06 3.78
N ASN A 137 12.14 3.71 4.45
CA ASN A 137 12.29 2.40 5.10
C ASN A 137 11.19 2.13 6.14
N HIS A 138 10.79 3.17 6.88
CA HIS A 138 9.71 3.09 7.85
C HIS A 138 8.38 2.67 7.17
N GLU A 139 8.00 3.35 6.08
CA GLU A 139 6.79 2.99 5.31
C GLU A 139 6.86 1.58 4.71
N VAL A 140 8.05 1.11 4.31
CA VAL A 140 8.25 -0.28 3.86
C VAL A 140 7.96 -1.28 4.98
N ALA A 141 8.42 -1.01 6.21
CA ALA A 141 8.16 -1.89 7.35
C ALA A 141 6.66 -1.94 7.69
N LEU A 142 5.98 -0.79 7.68
CA LEU A 142 4.54 -0.70 7.90
C LEU A 142 3.74 -1.39 6.78
N LEU A 143 4.19 -1.26 5.53
CA LEU A 143 3.56 -1.96 4.42
C LEU A 143 3.73 -3.48 4.54
N ALA A 144 4.90 -3.95 4.99
CA ALA A 144 5.11 -5.37 5.25
C ALA A 144 4.20 -5.89 6.38
N GLN A 145 4.03 -5.13 7.47
CA GLN A 145 3.05 -5.46 8.51
C GLN A 145 1.62 -5.48 7.94
N TRP A 146 1.27 -4.49 7.13
CA TRP A 146 -0.03 -4.32 6.52
C TRP A 146 -0.40 -5.43 5.53
N GLU A 147 0.58 -6.01 4.86
CA GLU A 147 0.33 -7.06 3.87
C GLU A 147 0.64 -8.47 4.40
N ALA A 148 1.14 -8.56 5.63
CA ALA A 148 1.41 -9.83 6.27
C ALA A 148 0.14 -10.71 6.28
N PRO A 149 0.19 -11.92 5.72
CA PRO A 149 -0.97 -12.78 5.63
C PRO A 149 -1.52 -13.09 7.03
N TYR A 150 -2.84 -13.07 7.17
CA TYR A 150 -3.54 -13.27 8.45
C TYR A 150 -3.05 -12.35 9.58
N ARG A 151 -2.48 -11.17 9.24
CA ARG A 151 -1.92 -10.22 10.23
C ARG A 151 -0.87 -10.90 11.11
N VAL A 152 -0.05 -11.78 10.53
CA VAL A 152 0.98 -12.53 11.27
C VAL A 152 2.03 -11.60 11.90
N LEU A 153 2.20 -10.38 11.38
CA LEU A 153 3.07 -9.34 11.95
C LEU A 153 2.35 -8.36 12.90
N GLY A 154 1.14 -8.68 13.35
CA GLY A 154 0.32 -7.76 14.14
C GLY A 154 -0.63 -6.91 13.27
N GLU A 155 -1.29 -5.96 13.91
CA GLU A 155 -2.21 -5.02 13.26
C GLU A 155 -1.68 -3.60 13.41
N PHE A 156 -1.52 -2.89 12.31
CA PHE A 156 -1.22 -1.46 12.37
C PHE A 156 -2.35 -0.72 13.12
N PRO A 157 -2.06 0.24 14.02
CA PRO A 157 -0.75 0.86 14.31
C PRO A 157 0.04 0.24 15.47
N GLU A 158 -0.26 -1.00 15.88
CA GLU A 158 0.53 -1.68 16.91
C GLU A 158 1.95 -1.99 16.42
N ASP A 159 2.86 -2.21 17.38
CA ASP A 159 4.23 -2.62 17.08
C ASP A 159 4.30 -3.89 16.22
N ILE A 160 5.28 -3.94 15.33
CA ILE A 160 5.53 -5.12 14.49
C ILE A 160 5.96 -6.29 15.38
N ALA A 161 5.12 -7.32 15.47
CA ALA A 161 5.37 -8.51 16.27
C ALA A 161 4.85 -9.77 15.58
N PHE A 162 5.61 -10.86 15.63
CA PHE A 162 5.20 -12.12 15.02
C PHE A 162 4.22 -12.88 15.92
N LYS A 163 3.03 -13.22 15.40
CA LYS A 163 2.04 -14.06 16.09
C LYS A 163 2.46 -15.53 16.01
N SER A 164 3.18 -16.00 17.02
CA SER A 164 3.68 -17.39 17.10
C SER A 164 2.59 -18.45 17.00
N SER A 165 1.35 -18.13 17.37
CA SER A 165 0.19 -19.01 17.20
C SER A 165 -0.17 -19.32 15.74
N LEU A 166 0.35 -18.55 14.78
CA LEU A 166 0.17 -18.78 13.35
C LEU A 166 1.36 -19.50 12.72
N TYR A 167 2.41 -19.84 13.48
CA TYR A 167 3.56 -20.57 12.96
C TYR A 167 3.26 -22.06 12.83
N LEU A 168 3.49 -22.63 11.65
CA LEU A 168 3.41 -24.08 11.43
C LEU A 168 4.79 -24.71 11.25
N ALA A 169 5.56 -24.22 10.27
CA ALA A 169 6.86 -24.77 9.90
C ALA A 169 7.68 -23.78 9.05
N THR A 170 8.93 -24.14 8.76
CA THR A 170 9.78 -23.48 7.76
C THR A 170 10.39 -24.52 6.82
N GLU A 171 10.86 -24.07 5.66
CA GLU A 171 11.54 -24.96 4.70
C GLU A 171 12.90 -25.49 5.20
N SER A 172 13.55 -24.79 6.13
CA SER A 172 14.80 -25.23 6.77
C SER A 172 14.60 -25.59 8.25
N GLU A 173 15.53 -26.38 8.81
CA GLU A 173 15.58 -26.71 10.24
C GLU A 173 15.86 -25.49 11.16
N LEU A 174 16.04 -24.29 10.58
CA LEU A 174 16.39 -23.04 11.28
C LEU A 174 15.20 -22.08 11.38
N GLY A 175 13.98 -22.60 11.53
CA GLY A 175 12.75 -21.81 11.38
C GLY A 175 12.61 -20.59 12.28
N GLU A 176 12.88 -20.75 13.57
CA GLU A 176 12.87 -19.62 14.53
C GLU A 176 13.90 -18.55 14.13
N GLN A 177 15.04 -18.96 13.56
CA GLN A 177 16.07 -18.00 13.12
C GLN A 177 15.61 -17.18 11.91
N ILE A 178 14.77 -17.73 11.03
CA ILE A 178 14.17 -17.01 9.90
C ILE A 178 13.20 -15.94 10.42
N ILE A 179 12.33 -16.30 11.37
CA ILE A 179 11.38 -15.36 11.98
C ILE A 179 12.13 -14.23 12.71
N ASP A 180 13.09 -14.58 13.58
CA ASP A 180 13.90 -13.62 14.32
C ASP A 180 14.70 -12.70 13.39
N ARG A 181 15.18 -13.23 12.27
CA ARG A 181 15.84 -12.43 11.25
C ARG A 181 14.88 -11.48 10.57
N ALA A 182 13.72 -11.96 10.11
CA ALA A 182 12.71 -11.13 9.46
C ALA A 182 12.27 -9.98 10.38
N LEU A 183 11.98 -10.28 11.65
CA LEU A 183 11.63 -9.27 12.65
C LEU A 183 12.75 -8.26 12.87
N ARG A 184 14.01 -8.69 13.03
CA ARG A 184 15.14 -7.76 13.18
C ARG A 184 15.30 -6.82 12.00
N LEU A 185 15.12 -7.33 10.77
CA LEU A 185 15.19 -6.50 9.57
C LEU A 185 14.02 -5.51 9.49
N LEU A 186 12.80 -5.95 9.79
CA LEU A 186 11.62 -5.09 9.80
C LEU A 186 11.72 -4.00 10.88
N LEU A 187 12.16 -4.33 12.09
CA LEU A 187 12.33 -3.36 13.17
C LEU A 187 13.45 -2.35 12.85
N LYS A 188 14.53 -2.80 12.20
CA LYS A 188 15.59 -1.90 11.70
C LYS A 188 15.04 -0.91 10.66
N LEU A 189 14.24 -1.39 9.70
CA LEU A 189 13.59 -0.53 8.70
C LEU A 189 12.58 0.43 9.34
N CYS A 190 11.77 -0.07 10.27
CA CYS A 190 10.77 0.72 10.99
C CYS A 190 11.39 1.91 11.73
N GLY A 191 12.58 1.73 12.32
CA GLY A 191 13.35 2.80 12.97
C GLY A 191 14.07 3.77 12.02
N SER A 192 13.95 3.61 10.70
CA SER A 192 14.70 4.38 9.70
C SER A 192 13.79 5.23 8.82
N LYS A 193 14.03 6.55 8.81
CA LYS A 193 13.40 7.49 7.86
C LYS A 193 14.20 7.66 6.56
N GLU A 194 15.25 6.86 6.38
CA GLU A 194 16.05 6.91 5.17
C GLU A 194 15.25 6.44 3.96
N PRO A 195 15.58 6.93 2.76
CA PRO A 195 14.88 6.50 1.56
C PRO A 195 15.10 5.02 1.26
N ALA A 196 14.01 4.32 0.95
CA ALA A 196 14.02 2.92 0.61
C ALA A 196 14.72 2.66 -0.74
N GLN A 197 15.30 1.47 -0.85
CA GLN A 197 15.96 0.99 -2.06
C GLN A 197 15.24 -0.25 -2.57
N ILE A 198 14.59 -0.13 -3.73
CA ILE A 198 13.88 -1.23 -4.38
C ILE A 198 14.86 -2.18 -5.10
N GLY A 199 14.55 -3.47 -5.05
CA GLY A 199 15.16 -4.54 -5.82
C GLY A 199 14.10 -5.57 -6.23
N PHE A 200 14.54 -6.64 -6.90
CA PHE A 200 13.65 -7.71 -7.35
C PHE A 200 14.15 -9.06 -6.85
N CYS A 201 13.30 -9.76 -6.11
CA CYS A 201 13.63 -11.02 -5.48
C CYS A 201 13.02 -12.18 -6.25
N LYS A 202 13.84 -12.82 -7.08
CA LYS A 202 13.42 -14.01 -7.84
C LYS A 202 13.58 -15.32 -7.07
N GLU A 203 14.50 -15.34 -6.10
CA GLU A 203 14.77 -16.53 -5.28
C GLU A 203 14.15 -16.35 -3.89
N LYS A 204 13.19 -17.22 -3.58
CA LYS A 204 12.48 -17.26 -2.30
C LYS A 204 12.92 -18.53 -1.56
N ASN A 205 13.95 -18.39 -0.72
CA ASN A 205 14.60 -19.53 -0.03
C ASN A 205 14.28 -19.57 1.48
N ASN A 206 13.33 -18.74 1.95
CA ASN A 206 13.04 -18.54 3.38
C ASN A 206 11.54 -18.62 3.65
N ALA A 207 10.91 -19.69 3.17
CA ALA A 207 9.50 -19.91 3.32
C ALA A 207 9.11 -20.20 4.79
N ILE A 208 8.12 -19.44 5.27
CA ILE A 208 7.40 -19.67 6.53
C ILE A 208 6.02 -20.20 6.15
N PHE A 209 5.67 -21.38 6.66
CA PHE A 209 4.34 -21.95 6.53
C PHE A 209 3.50 -21.53 7.73
N LEU A 210 2.31 -20.98 7.45
CA LEU A 210 1.39 -20.51 8.47
C LEU A 210 0.29 -21.52 8.76
N ASP A 211 -0.03 -21.70 10.03
CA ASP A 211 -1.12 -22.56 10.51
C ASP A 211 -2.48 -21.94 10.18
N THR A 212 -2.89 -22.19 8.94
CA THR A 212 -4.07 -21.64 8.30
C THR A 212 -4.77 -22.79 7.57
N ARG A 213 -6.05 -22.63 7.21
CA ARG A 213 -6.80 -23.69 6.50
C ARG A 213 -6.14 -24.14 5.20
N GLU A 214 -5.36 -23.26 4.58
CA GLU A 214 -4.71 -23.46 3.28
C GLU A 214 -3.20 -23.75 3.41
N CYS A 215 -2.65 -23.78 4.64
CA CYS A 215 -1.22 -23.88 4.91
C CYS A 215 -0.40 -22.88 4.08
N LEU A 216 -0.75 -21.61 4.18
CA LEU A 216 -0.18 -20.55 3.36
C LEU A 216 1.35 -20.46 3.53
N GLN A 217 2.05 -20.50 2.40
CA GLN A 217 3.48 -20.23 2.32
C GLN A 217 3.72 -18.72 2.21
N TRP A 218 4.52 -18.16 3.11
CA TRP A 218 4.89 -16.76 3.12
C TRP A 218 6.40 -16.60 3.12
N ASN A 219 6.92 -15.70 2.27
CA ASN A 219 8.35 -15.46 2.13
C ASN A 219 8.63 -13.99 2.50
N PRO A 220 8.78 -13.64 3.78
CA PRO A 220 8.98 -12.24 4.19
C PRO A 220 10.33 -11.68 3.80
N ILE A 221 11.32 -12.55 3.58
CA ILE A 221 12.70 -12.16 3.30
C ILE A 221 13.25 -12.92 2.10
N CYS A 222 14.08 -12.24 1.33
CA CYS A 222 14.85 -12.80 0.22
C CYS A 222 16.30 -12.32 0.31
N GLU A 223 17.20 -13.10 -0.27
CA GLU A 223 18.61 -12.75 -0.38
C GLU A 223 19.00 -12.64 -1.84
N GLN A 224 19.75 -11.60 -2.19
CA GLN A 224 20.28 -11.44 -3.53
C GLN A 224 21.66 -10.81 -3.45
N ASN A 225 22.67 -11.46 -4.04
CA ASN A 225 24.06 -10.98 -4.07
C ASN A 225 24.65 -10.66 -2.67
N GLY A 226 24.21 -11.37 -1.63
CA GLY A 226 24.63 -11.15 -0.24
C GLY A 226 23.89 -10.04 0.50
N ASP A 227 22.99 -9.32 -0.17
CA ASP A 227 22.10 -8.35 0.45
C ASP A 227 20.78 -9.03 0.88
N SER A 228 20.21 -8.55 2.00
CA SER A 228 18.89 -8.98 2.49
C SER A 228 17.82 -7.98 2.09
N TYR A 229 16.63 -8.50 1.79
CA TYR A 229 15.49 -7.72 1.34
C TYR A 229 14.23 -8.16 2.09
N ILE A 230 13.34 -7.21 2.40
CA ILE A 230 11.94 -7.53 2.72
C ILE A 230 11.20 -7.75 1.40
N SER A 231 10.55 -8.89 1.26
CA SER A 231 9.89 -9.31 0.02
C SER A 231 8.39 -9.06 0.05
N PHE A 232 7.87 -8.70 -1.11
CA PHE A 232 6.47 -8.46 -1.41
C PHE A 232 6.11 -9.19 -2.71
N GLU A 233 4.91 -9.75 -2.78
CA GLU A 233 4.42 -10.37 -4.00
C GLU A 233 4.21 -9.33 -5.13
N PRO A 234 4.41 -9.70 -6.41
CA PRO A 234 4.93 -11.00 -6.85
C PRO A 234 6.43 -11.19 -6.59
N ASP A 235 7.29 -10.19 -6.84
CA ASP A 235 8.76 -10.32 -6.70
C ASP A 235 9.44 -9.00 -6.31
N VAL A 236 8.72 -8.07 -5.66
CA VAL A 236 9.29 -6.78 -5.24
C VAL A 236 10.04 -6.96 -3.93
N GLY A 237 11.24 -6.41 -3.82
CA GLY A 237 12.05 -6.44 -2.60
C GLY A 237 12.52 -5.05 -2.20
N PHE A 238 12.69 -4.81 -0.91
CA PHE A 238 13.33 -3.60 -0.39
C PHE A 238 14.53 -3.95 0.45
N LYS A 239 15.69 -3.38 0.10
CA LYS A 239 16.98 -3.68 0.73
C LYS A 239 16.97 -3.20 2.19
N THR A 240 17.50 -4.03 3.09
CA THR A 240 17.47 -3.83 4.56
C THR A 240 18.79 -3.41 5.17
#